data_AF-A0ABD2P6A7-F1
#
_entry.id   AF-A0ABD2P6A7-F1
#
_cell.length_a   1.000
_cell.length_b   1.000
_cell.length_c   1.000
_cell.angle_alpha   90.00
_cell.angle_beta   90.00
_cell.angle_gamma   90.00
#
_symmetry.space_group_name_H-M   'P 1'
#
loop_
_entity.id
_entity.type
_entity.pdbx_description
1 polymer ?
#
loop_
_entity_poly.entity_id
_entity_poly.type
_entity_poly.pdbx_seq_one_letter_code
_entity_poly.pdbx_strand_id
1 'polypeptide(L)'
;MSISSLCGHCKEKLGKKDYKLQCDECELWFHKTCITIGDLQFENLKKGVGQWCCEVCSADASMISGKKSKKVTLEDKMRKLEVMETKYNQLLDKFDKVANENKVLKSELGDINEQVAALNNKFNNNTEEIMAEIKDKEHRARNIIIYNLN
;
A
#
# COMPACT_ATOMS: atom_id res chain seq x y z
N MET A 1 -29.70 -44.17 -3.08
CA MET A 1 -28.62 -43.57 -3.89
C MET A 1 -27.39 -43.48 -3.02
N SER A 2 -26.34 -44.24 -3.34
CA SER A 2 -25.13 -44.32 -2.53
C SER A 2 -24.26 -43.09 -2.80
N ILE A 3 -24.29 -42.13 -1.88
CA ILE A 3 -23.34 -41.00 -1.87
C ILE A 3 -21.94 -41.60 -1.81
N SER A 4 -21.12 -41.39 -2.84
CA SER A 4 -19.74 -41.86 -2.85
C SER A 4 -19.02 -41.28 -1.63
N SER A 5 -18.70 -42.14 -0.66
CA SER A 5 -17.98 -41.76 0.55
C SER A 5 -16.48 -41.63 0.32
N LEU A 6 -16.02 -41.74 -0.93
CA LEU A 6 -14.62 -41.72 -1.31
C LEU A 6 -14.29 -40.48 -2.16
N CYS A 7 -13.08 -39.96 -1.95
CA CYS A 7 -12.55 -38.87 -2.73
C CYS A 7 -12.30 -39.30 -4.18
N GLY A 8 -12.73 -38.48 -5.15
CA GLY A 8 -12.54 -38.74 -6.57
C GLY A 8 -11.06 -38.82 -7.01
N HIS A 9 -10.14 -38.15 -6.29
CA HIS A 9 -8.70 -38.09 -6.59
C HIS A 9 -7.90 -39.17 -5.84
N CYS A 10 -7.83 -39.10 -4.50
CA CYS A 10 -7.02 -40.04 -3.71
C CYS A 10 -7.72 -41.37 -3.37
N LYS A 11 -9.02 -41.51 -3.68
CA LYS A 11 -9.85 -42.69 -3.36
C LYS A 11 -9.98 -43.02 -1.87
N GLU A 12 -9.53 -42.14 -0.98
CA GLU A 12 -9.69 -42.28 0.47
C GLU A 12 -11.07 -41.82 0.94
N LYS A 13 -11.46 -42.22 2.16
CA LYS A 13 -12.77 -41.88 2.74
C LYS A 13 -12.88 -40.39 3.09
N LEU A 14 -13.98 -39.79 2.68
CA LEU A 14 -14.36 -38.42 3.04
C LEU A 14 -15.03 -38.42 4.41
N GLY A 15 -14.35 -37.84 5.39
CA GLY A 15 -14.89 -37.56 6.71
C GLY A 15 -16.04 -36.54 6.67
N LYS A 16 -16.85 -36.53 7.74
CA LYS A 16 -17.94 -35.54 7.90
C LYS A 16 -17.43 -34.11 8.13
N LYS A 17 -16.20 -33.97 8.62
CA LYS A 17 -15.56 -32.68 8.95
C LYS A 17 -14.54 -32.23 7.90
N ASP A 18 -14.32 -33.01 6.86
CA ASP A 18 -13.31 -32.68 5.86
C ASP A 18 -13.81 -31.57 4.95
N TYR A 19 -12.90 -30.64 4.63
CA TYR A 19 -13.15 -29.64 3.61
C TYR A 19 -13.20 -30.36 2.27
N LYS A 20 -14.42 -30.49 1.74
CA LYS A 20 -14.69 -31.20 0.50
C LYS A 20 -15.53 -30.37 -0.45
N LEU A 21 -15.28 -30.57 -1.73
CA LEU A 21 -15.99 -29.91 -2.82
C LEU A 21 -16.55 -30.97 -3.75
N GLN A 22 -17.78 -30.76 -4.23
CA GLN A 22 -18.41 -31.65 -5.20
C GLN A 22 -18.18 -31.08 -6.59
N CYS A 23 -17.81 -31.95 -7.53
CA CYS A 23 -17.73 -31.58 -8.94
C CYS A 23 -19.14 -31.45 -9.51
N ASP A 24 -19.40 -30.35 -10.22
CA ASP A 24 -20.71 -30.07 -10.81
C ASP A 24 -21.07 -30.99 -12.00
N GLU A 25 -20.08 -31.67 -12.60
CA GLU A 25 -20.28 -32.55 -13.76
C GLU A 25 -20.38 -34.03 -13.38
N CYS A 26 -19.39 -34.58 -12.67
CA CYS A 26 -19.39 -36.00 -12.30
C CYS A 26 -19.99 -36.29 -10.92
N GLU A 27 -20.43 -35.25 -10.20
CA GLU A 27 -21.02 -35.32 -8.86
C GLU A 27 -20.12 -35.99 -7.79
N LEU A 28 -18.85 -36.25 -8.11
CA LEU A 28 -17.87 -36.81 -7.19
C LEU A 28 -17.37 -35.75 -6.21
N TRP A 29 -17.07 -36.19 -4.99
CA TRP A 29 -16.53 -35.34 -3.94
C TRP A 29 -15.01 -35.43 -3.86
N PHE A 30 -14.36 -34.31 -3.57
CA PHE A 30 -12.91 -34.20 -3.53
C PHE A 30 -12.46 -33.49 -2.26
N HIS A 31 -11.36 -33.95 -1.63
CA HIS A 31 -10.73 -33.18 -0.55
C HIS A 31 -10.15 -31.89 -1.13
N LYS A 32 -10.28 -30.79 -0.37
CA LYS A 32 -9.65 -29.51 -0.71
C LYS A 32 -8.14 -29.66 -0.94
N THR A 33 -7.46 -30.48 -0.14
CA THR A 33 -6.03 -30.77 -0.24
C THR A 33 -5.67 -31.53 -1.53
N CYS A 34 -6.57 -32.37 -2.03
CA CYS A 34 -6.35 -33.15 -3.25
C CYS A 34 -6.51 -32.33 -4.54
N ILE A 35 -7.12 -31.14 -4.48
CA ILE A 35 -7.41 -30.31 -5.65
C ILE A 35 -6.65 -28.97 -5.64
N THR A 36 -5.73 -28.79 -4.68
CA THR A 36 -4.80 -27.65 -4.56
C THR A 36 -5.45 -26.27 -4.78
N ILE A 37 -6.67 -26.08 -4.26
CA ILE A 37 -7.43 -24.84 -4.43
C ILE A 37 -7.16 -23.86 -3.28
N GLY A 38 -6.97 -22.57 -3.61
CA GLY A 38 -6.74 -21.53 -2.61
C GLY A 38 -7.94 -21.29 -1.69
N ASP A 39 -7.68 -20.87 -0.45
CA ASP A 39 -8.71 -20.69 0.59
C ASP A 39 -9.84 -19.75 0.17
N LEU A 40 -9.50 -18.62 -0.44
CA LEU A 40 -10.47 -17.62 -0.90
C LEU A 40 -11.38 -18.19 -2.00
N GLN A 41 -10.82 -18.97 -2.92
CA GLN A 41 -11.56 -19.56 -4.03
C GLN A 41 -12.49 -20.66 -3.52
N PHE A 42 -12.02 -21.49 -2.58
CA PHE A 42 -12.83 -22.51 -1.93
C PHE A 42 -14.05 -21.92 -1.20
N GLU A 43 -13.86 -20.84 -0.44
CA GLU A 43 -14.95 -20.16 0.28
C GLU A 43 -15.98 -19.54 -0.68
N ASN A 44 -15.52 -18.96 -1.80
CA ASN A 44 -16.43 -18.42 -2.82
C ASN A 44 -17.28 -19.53 -3.44
N LEU A 45 -16.69 -20.68 -3.78
CA LEU A 45 -17.40 -21.82 -4.34
C LEU A 45 -18.40 -22.42 -3.33
N LYS A 46 -18.03 -22.49 -2.05
CA LYS A 46 -18.92 -22.94 -0.98
C LYS A 46 -20.14 -22.01 -0.79
N LYS A 47 -19.97 -20.71 -1.06
CA LYS A 47 -21.05 -19.72 -1.07
C LYS A 47 -21.90 -19.75 -2.35
N GLY A 48 -21.63 -20.69 -3.26
CA GLY A 48 -22.33 -20.80 -4.55
C GLY A 48 -21.87 -19.76 -5.59
N VAL A 49 -20.74 -19.09 -5.37
CA VAL A 49 -20.20 -18.13 -6.32
C VAL A 49 -19.32 -18.86 -7.33
N GLY A 50 -19.95 -19.35 -8.40
CA GLY A 50 -19.31 -20.05 -9.51
C GLY A 50 -19.51 -21.56 -9.50
N GLN A 51 -19.06 -22.20 -10.58
CA GLN A 51 -19.07 -23.65 -10.76
C GLN A 51 -17.66 -24.20 -10.64
N TRP A 52 -17.54 -25.41 -10.12
CA TRP A 52 -16.28 -26.14 -10.03
C TRP A 52 -16.40 -27.53 -10.63
N CYS A 53 -15.50 -27.80 -11.56
CA CYS A 53 -15.32 -29.12 -12.16
C CYS A 53 -13.96 -29.69 -11.76
N CYS A 54 -13.88 -31.00 -11.54
CA CYS A 54 -12.61 -31.67 -11.31
C CYS A 54 -11.75 -31.63 -12.58
N GLU A 55 -10.44 -31.91 -12.46
CA GLU A 55 -9.52 -31.82 -13.59
C GLU A 55 -9.96 -32.66 -14.79
N VAL A 56 -10.47 -33.87 -14.55
CA VAL A 56 -10.96 -34.79 -15.58
C VAL A 56 -12.15 -34.18 -16.34
N CYS A 57 -13.18 -33.75 -15.60
CA CYS A 57 -14.34 -33.07 -16.16
C CYS A 57 -13.98 -31.75 -16.86
N SER A 58 -13.04 -30.99 -16.29
CA SER A 58 -12.58 -29.74 -16.88
C SER A 58 -11.79 -29.95 -18.18
N ALA A 59 -11.07 -31.07 -18.30
CA ALA A 59 -10.36 -31.46 -19.51
C ALA A 59 -11.35 -31.91 -20.60
N ASP A 60 -12.39 -32.66 -20.25
CA ASP A 60 -13.44 -33.06 -21.18
C ASP A 60 -14.31 -31.88 -21.64
N ALA A 61 -14.62 -30.94 -20.74
CA ALA A 61 -15.29 -29.68 -21.06
C ALA A 61 -14.45 -28.82 -22.01
N SER A 62 -13.12 -28.95 -22.04
CA SER A 62 -12.26 -28.25 -22.99
C SER A 62 -12.33 -28.79 -24.42
N MET A 63 -12.82 -30.02 -24.61
CA MET A 63 -13.02 -30.62 -25.93
C MET A 63 -14.42 -30.36 -26.52
N ILE A 64 -15.44 -30.18 -25.68
CA ILE A 64 -16.84 -30.00 -26.13
C ILE A 64 -17.32 -28.55 -26.00
N SER A 65 -16.78 -27.77 -25.05
CA SER A 65 -17.04 -26.34 -25.01
C SER A 65 -15.99 -25.61 -25.84
N GLY A 66 -16.41 -25.10 -26.99
CA GLY A 66 -15.73 -24.02 -27.69
C GLY A 66 -15.70 -22.74 -26.83
N LYS A 67 -15.07 -22.78 -25.65
CA LYS A 67 -14.42 -21.60 -25.09
C LYS A 67 -13.33 -21.26 -26.09
N LYS A 68 -13.70 -20.46 -27.10
CA LYS A 68 -12.75 -19.67 -27.86
C LYS A 68 -11.98 -18.89 -26.79
N SER A 69 -10.84 -19.41 -26.34
CA SER A 69 -9.74 -18.59 -25.86
C SER A 69 -9.67 -17.49 -26.90
N LYS A 70 -10.14 -16.27 -26.57
CA LYS A 70 -10.04 -15.15 -27.49
C LYS A 70 -8.57 -15.15 -27.89
N LYS A 71 -8.26 -15.55 -29.13
CA LYS A 71 -6.90 -15.51 -29.65
C LYS A 71 -6.53 -14.06 -29.48
N VAL A 72 -5.73 -13.77 -28.45
CA VAL A 72 -5.25 -12.42 -28.19
C VAL A 72 -4.48 -12.08 -29.44
N THR A 73 -5.06 -11.19 -30.24
CA THR A 73 -4.47 -10.85 -31.52
C THR A 73 -3.22 -10.02 -31.28
N LEU A 74 -2.39 -9.88 -32.30
CA LEU A 74 -1.22 -9.01 -32.19
C LEU A 74 -1.66 -7.57 -31.89
N GLU A 75 -2.78 -7.13 -32.47
CA GLU A 75 -3.40 -5.82 -32.25
C GLU A 75 -3.82 -5.62 -30.78
N ASP A 76 -4.36 -6.66 -30.13
CA ASP A 76 -4.69 -6.58 -28.70
C ASP A 76 -3.44 -6.40 -27.82
N LYS A 77 -2.32 -7.00 -28.20
CA LYS A 77 -1.04 -6.81 -27.50
C LYS A 77 -0.48 -5.40 -27.76
N MET A 78 -0.53 -4.92 -29.01
CA MET A 78 -0.08 -3.57 -29.37
C MET A 78 -0.87 -2.50 -28.61
N ARG A 79 -2.20 -2.60 -28.59
CA ARG A 79 -3.04 -1.67 -27.82
C ARG A 79 -2.71 -1.68 -26.33
N LYS A 80 -2.41 -2.85 -25.75
CA LYS A 80 -1.98 -2.94 -24.34
C LYS A 80 -0.62 -2.27 -24.12
N LEU A 81 0.30 -2.40 -25.07
CA LEU A 81 1.61 -1.74 -25.01
C LEU A 81 1.46 -0.22 -25.10
N GLU A 82 0.64 0.30 -26.01
CA GLU A 82 0.36 1.74 -26.13
C GLU A 82 -0.25 2.32 -24.84
N VAL A 83 -1.20 1.61 -24.24
CA VAL A 83 -1.79 2.01 -22.95
C VAL A 83 -0.75 1.97 -21.83
N MET A 84 0.14 0.99 -21.83
CA MET A 84 1.20 0.87 -20.84
C MET A 84 2.23 2.00 -21.00
N GLU A 85 2.64 2.30 -22.23
CA GLU A 85 3.55 3.39 -22.57
C GLU A 85 2.97 4.75 -22.14
N THR A 86 1.68 4.98 -22.42
CA THR A 86 1.01 6.21 -21.99
C THR A 86 0.99 6.35 -20.47
N LYS A 87 0.71 5.26 -19.75
CA LYS A 87 0.75 5.26 -18.27
C LYS A 87 2.15 5.47 -17.72
N TYR A 88 3.16 4.91 -18.38
CA TYR A 88 4.56 5.08 -18.00
C TYR A 88 5.00 6.54 -18.17
N ASN A 89 4.67 7.16 -19.31
CA ASN A 89 4.96 8.57 -19.55
C ASN A 89 4.23 9.48 -18.55
N GLN A 90 2.96 9.21 -18.25
CA GLN A 90 2.23 9.93 -17.19
C GLN A 90 2.87 9.78 -15.80
N LEU A 91 3.48 8.63 -15.52
CA LEU A 91 4.17 8.40 -14.26
C LEU A 91 5.50 9.17 -14.20
N LEU A 92 6.23 9.21 -15.31
CA LEU A 92 7.45 10.02 -15.44
C LEU A 92 7.16 11.51 -15.24
N ASP A 93 6.12 12.05 -15.90
CA ASP A 93 5.72 13.45 -15.73
C ASP A 93 5.40 13.79 -14.26
N LYS A 94 4.71 12.89 -13.56
CA LYS A 94 4.41 13.04 -12.13
C LYS A 94 5.67 12.98 -11.28
N PHE A 95 6.61 12.10 -11.62
CA PHE A 95 7.88 11.98 -10.90
C PHE A 95 8.70 13.25 -11.04
N ASP A 96 8.81 13.80 -12.25
CA ASP A 96 9.52 15.07 -12.51
C ASP A 96 8.87 16.24 -11.77
N LYS A 97 7.53 16.27 -11.73
CA LYS A 97 6.81 17.29 -10.96
C LYS A 97 7.14 17.22 -9.47
N VAL A 98 7.09 16.02 -8.87
CA VAL A 98 7.42 15.81 -7.46
C VAL A 98 8.91 16.12 -7.18
N ALA A 99 9.81 15.77 -8.09
CA ALA A 99 11.23 16.10 -7.95
C ALA A 99 11.47 17.62 -7.93
N ASN A 100 10.76 18.36 -8.79
CA ASN A 100 10.82 19.82 -8.82
C ASN A 100 10.21 20.45 -7.57
N GLU A 101 9.03 19.99 -7.13
CA GLU A 101 8.39 20.46 -5.89
C GLU A 101 9.32 20.24 -4.67
N ASN A 102 9.94 19.06 -4.57
CA ASN A 102 10.92 18.78 -3.51
C ASN A 102 12.16 19.68 -3.56
N LYS A 103 12.60 20.08 -4.76
CA LYS A 103 13.73 21.00 -4.91
C LYS A 103 13.34 22.40 -4.41
N VAL A 104 12.14 22.88 -4.74
CA VAL A 104 11.62 24.17 -4.27
C VAL A 104 11.47 24.16 -2.75
N LEU A 105 10.81 23.15 -2.18
CA LEU A 105 10.62 23.03 -0.74
C LEU A 105 11.94 22.99 0.03
N LYS A 106 12.97 22.33 -0.52
CA LYS A 106 14.31 22.33 0.09
C LYS A 106 14.95 23.72 0.10
N SER A 107 14.74 24.51 -0.94
CA SER A 107 15.21 25.90 -0.99
C SER A 107 14.50 26.75 0.06
N GLU A 108 13.17 26.67 0.12
CA GLU A 108 12.36 27.42 1.08
C GLU A 108 12.71 27.08 2.54
N LEU A 109 12.95 25.80 2.84
CA LEU A 109 13.44 25.37 4.15
C LEU A 109 14.82 25.96 4.48
N GLY A 110 15.70 26.11 3.48
CA GLY A 110 16.98 26.80 3.64
C GLY A 110 16.79 28.26 4.03
N ASP A 111 15.96 28.98 3.29
CA ASP A 111 15.67 30.40 3.53
C ASP A 111 15.04 30.65 4.91
N ILE A 112 14.09 29.80 5.31
CA ILE A 112 13.46 29.87 6.64
C ILE A 112 14.49 29.63 7.74
N ASN A 113 15.37 28.63 7.59
CA ASN A 113 16.40 28.35 8.57
C ASN A 113 17.38 29.54 8.72
N GLU A 114 17.74 30.19 7.62
CA GLU A 114 18.59 31.39 7.66
C GLU A 114 17.89 32.56 8.37
N GLN A 115 16.60 32.77 8.08
CA GLN A 115 15.81 33.79 8.77
C GLN A 115 15.68 33.52 10.27
N VAL A 116 15.46 32.27 10.67
CA VAL A 116 15.40 31.86 12.08
C VAL A 116 16.74 32.10 12.76
N ALA A 117 17.86 31.73 12.12
CA ALA A 117 19.19 31.99 12.66
C ALA A 117 19.45 33.50 12.85
N ALA A 118 19.10 34.32 11.86
CA ALA A 118 19.25 35.76 11.93
C ALA A 118 18.40 36.39 13.04
N LEU A 119 17.14 35.95 13.20
CA LEU A 119 16.26 36.41 14.27
C LEU A 119 16.77 35.99 15.65
N ASN A 120 17.26 34.75 15.79
CA ASN A 120 17.80 34.26 17.05
C ASN A 120 19.04 35.05 17.48
N ASN A 121 19.93 35.37 16.53
CA ASN A 121 21.09 36.23 16.80
C ASN A 121 20.68 37.65 17.23
N LYS A 122 19.70 38.26 16.54
CA LYS A 122 19.15 39.58 16.94
C LYS A 122 18.54 39.54 18.33
N PHE A 123 17.77 38.48 18.63
CA PHE A 123 17.15 38.30 19.93
C PHE A 123 18.19 38.20 21.06
N ASN A 124 19.24 37.40 20.85
CA ASN A 124 20.33 37.26 21.84
C ASN A 124 21.07 38.57 22.06
N ASN A 125 21.43 39.29 21.00
CA ASN A 125 22.11 40.59 21.10
C ASN A 125 21.26 41.61 21.88
N ASN A 126 19.98 41.72 21.55
CA ASN A 126 19.07 42.63 22.27
C ASN A 126 18.91 42.22 23.75
N THR A 127 18.89 40.92 24.03
CA THR A 127 18.78 40.40 25.40
C THR A 127 20.02 40.76 26.23
N GLU A 128 21.21 40.66 25.65
CA GLU A 128 22.47 41.08 26.29
C GLU A 128 22.50 42.59 26.55
N GLU A 129 22.07 43.39 25.58
CA GLU A 129 22.00 44.86 25.69
C GLU A 129 21.05 45.29 26.82
N ILE A 130 19.85 44.72 26.87
CA ILE A 130 18.86 45.00 27.93
C ILE A 130 19.41 44.59 29.30
N MET A 131 20.06 43.42 29.41
CA MET A 131 20.66 42.97 30.67
C MET A 131 21.80 43.90 31.12
N ALA A 132 22.63 44.39 30.19
CA ALA A 132 23.68 45.35 30.49
C ALA A 132 23.09 46.68 31.00
N GLU A 133 22.03 47.18 30.37
CA GLU A 133 21.35 48.40 30.78
C GLU A 133 20.71 48.29 32.17
N ILE A 134 20.06 47.16 32.47
CA ILE A 134 19.48 46.89 33.80
C ILE A 134 20.58 46.90 34.87
N LYS A 135 21.69 46.22 34.62
CA LYS A 135 22.82 46.14 35.55
C LYS A 135 23.45 47.51 35.82
N ASP A 136 23.58 48.35 34.79
CA ASP A 136 24.07 49.72 34.93
C ASP A 136 23.10 50.60 35.74
N LYS A 137 21.79 50.49 35.48
CA LYS A 137 20.74 51.19 36.26
C LYS A 137 20.78 50.79 37.74
N GLU A 138 20.94 49.51 38.04
CA GLU A 138 21.09 49.03 39.42
C GLU A 138 22.36 49.57 40.10
N HIS A 139 23.47 49.61 39.37
CA HIS A 139 24.72 50.16 39.90
C HIS A 139 24.58 51.65 40.25
N ARG A 140 23.99 52.45 39.35
CA ARG A 140 23.69 53.87 39.58
C ARG A 140 22.77 54.07 40.78
N ALA A 141 21.73 53.24 40.93
CA ALA A 141 20.80 53.34 42.05
C ALA A 141 21.47 53.12 43.42
N ARG A 142 22.41 52.16 43.52
CA ARG A 142 23.15 51.91 44.77
C ARG A 142 24.05 53.08 45.17
N ASN A 143 24.70 53.73 44.20
CA ASN A 143 25.59 54.85 44.46
C ASN A 143 24.84 56.11 44.95
N ILE A 144 23.59 56.33 44.51
CA ILE A 144 22.78 57.48 44.94
C ILE A 144 22.38 57.38 46.42
N ILE A 145 22.11 56.17 46.93
CA ILE A 145 21.67 55.97 48.33
C ILE A 145 22.76 56.37 49.33
N ILE A 146 24.03 56.30 48.95
CA ILE A 146 25.15 56.68 49.83
C ILE A 146 25.22 58.20 50.07
N TYR A 147 24.73 59.02 49.14
CA TYR A 147 24.79 60.49 49.26
C TYR A 147 23.63 61.14 50.02
N ASN A 148 22.56 60.40 50.32
CA ASN A 148 21.36 60.91 51.02
C ASN A 148 21.28 60.47 52.50
N LEU A 149 22.35 59.95 53.08
CA LEU A 149 22.39 59.46 54.47
C LEU A 149 23.17 60.37 55.45
N ASN A 150 23.45 61.63 55.09
CA ASN A 150 23.99 62.64 56.01
C ASN A 150 23.00 63.78 56.25
#